data_AF-A0A2T3N8L0-F1
#
_entry.id   AF-A0A2T3N8L0-F1
#
_cell.length_a   1.000
_cell.length_b   1.000
_cell.length_c   1.000
_cell.angle_alpha   90.00
_cell.angle_beta   90.00
_cell.angle_gamma   90.00
#
_symmetry.space_group_name_H-M   'P 1'
#
loop_
_entity.id
_entity.type
_entity.pdbx_description
1 polymer ?
#
loop_
_entity_poly.entity_id
_entity_poly.type
_entity_poly.pdbx_seq_one_letter_code
_entity_poly.pdbx_strand_id
1 'polypeptide(L)'
;MKRQGGFTLIEMVVVIVILGILAVTAAPRFLNLQSDARASTLEGLKGAINGATGIVFGKAAIDGVELNDGGTTSVVVNGIKTSFGYPTAEADGVTAALKLDTESEWIDGYSTESNKTRAAIYTQNNKALTDSDGWANKTDQERFTLIKGKNCYVEYVEAHNSTGGDPEKTTFNEPKLNVVSTGC
;
A
#
# COMPACT_ATOMS: atom_id res chain seq x y z
N MET A 1 18.70 -55.98 -29.01
CA MET A 1 18.79 -54.54 -29.35
C MET A 1 17.38 -54.03 -29.61
N LYS A 2 16.80 -53.21 -28.71
CA LYS A 2 15.50 -52.56 -28.94
C LYS A 2 15.71 -51.44 -29.98
N ARG A 3 14.94 -51.44 -31.07
CA ARG A 3 14.94 -50.33 -32.02
C ARG A 3 14.28 -49.13 -31.35
N GLN A 4 15.05 -48.08 -31.11
CA GLN A 4 14.54 -46.80 -30.64
C GLN A 4 13.97 -46.08 -31.87
N GLY A 5 12.64 -45.96 -31.92
CA GLY A 5 11.97 -45.19 -32.98
C GLY A 5 12.37 -43.73 -32.83
N GLY A 6 13.07 -43.19 -33.83
CA GLY A 6 13.35 -41.76 -33.88
C GLY A 6 12.08 -40.96 -34.15
N PHE A 7 12.03 -39.74 -33.62
CA PHE A 7 10.99 -38.77 -33.94
C PHE A 7 11.07 -38.37 -35.42
N THR A 8 9.92 -38.21 -36.07
CA THR A 8 9.87 -37.71 -37.45
C THR A 8 10.01 -36.18 -37.48
N LEU A 9 10.58 -35.64 -38.56
CA LEU A 9 10.66 -34.18 -38.74
C LEU A 9 9.29 -33.50 -38.69
N ILE A 10 8.25 -34.17 -39.23
CA ILE A 10 6.90 -33.61 -39.26
C ILE A 10 6.27 -33.52 -37.87
N GLU A 11 6.51 -34.51 -36.99
CA GLU A 11 6.04 -34.44 -35.60
C GLU A 11 6.63 -33.23 -34.88
N MET A 12 7.92 -32.95 -35.08
CA MET A 12 8.56 -31.81 -34.45
C MET A 12 8.02 -30.47 -34.98
N VAL A 13 7.71 -30.39 -36.28
CA VAL A 13 7.08 -29.20 -36.89
C VAL A 13 5.66 -28.98 -36.37
N VAL A 14 4.84 -30.02 -36.27
CA VAL A 14 3.47 -29.89 -35.76
C VAL A 14 3.47 -29.42 -34.31
N VAL A 15 4.38 -29.93 -33.47
CA VAL A 15 4.48 -29.53 -32.06
C VAL A 15 4.82 -28.04 -31.93
N ILE A 16 5.81 -27.52 -32.66
CA ILE A 16 6.16 -26.10 -32.58
C ILE A 16 5.05 -25.19 -33.10
N VAL A 17 4.29 -25.63 -34.11
CA VAL A 17 3.14 -24.88 -34.64
C VAL A 17 2.03 -24.78 -33.59
N ILE A 18 1.70 -25.90 -32.93
CA ILE A 18 0.68 -25.92 -31.87
C ILE A 18 1.12 -25.03 -30.70
N LEU A 19 2.38 -25.15 -30.25
CA LEU A 19 2.93 -24.30 -29.18
C LEU A 19 2.92 -22.82 -29.58
N GLY A 20 3.17 -22.48 -30.85
CA GLY A 20 3.08 -21.12 -31.36
C GLY A 20 1.68 -20.52 -31.24
N ILE A 21 0.63 -21.27 -31.60
CA ILE A 21 -0.76 -20.79 -31.50
C ILE A 21 -1.17 -20.59 -30.03
N LEU A 22 -0.80 -21.52 -29.15
CA LEU A 22 -1.09 -21.41 -27.72
C LEU A 22 -0.36 -20.23 -27.08
N ALA A 23 0.89 -19.96 -27.47
CA ALA A 23 1.66 -18.84 -26.95
C ALA A 23 1.04 -17.48 -27.35
N VAL A 24 0.64 -17.29 -28.61
CA VAL A 24 0.06 -16.03 -29.10
C VAL A 24 -1.28 -15.72 -28.43
N THR A 25 -2.09 -16.74 -28.16
CA THR A 25 -3.40 -16.55 -27.51
C THR A 25 -3.28 -16.34 -25.99
N ALA A 26 -2.26 -16.91 -25.34
CA ALA A 26 -2.03 -16.76 -23.90
C ALA A 26 -1.28 -15.47 -23.52
N ALA A 27 -0.38 -14.97 -24.38
CA ALA A 27 0.50 -13.85 -24.07
C ALA A 27 -0.24 -12.56 -23.62
N PRO A 28 -1.31 -12.09 -24.28
CA PRO A 28 -2.01 -10.87 -23.87
C PRO A 28 -2.63 -10.97 -22.48
N ARG A 29 -3.18 -12.15 -22.13
CA ARG A 29 -3.77 -12.39 -20.81
C ARG A 29 -2.69 -12.47 -19.74
N PHE A 30 -1.56 -13.13 -20.03
CA PHE A 30 -0.46 -13.26 -19.10
C PHE A 30 0.15 -11.91 -18.67
N LEU A 31 0.19 -10.93 -19.58
CA LEU A 31 0.65 -9.58 -19.28
C LEU A 31 -0.30 -8.83 -18.33
N ASN A 32 -1.62 -8.92 -18.54
CA ASN A 32 -2.61 -8.24 -17.69
C ASN A 32 -2.79 -8.91 -16.31
N LEU A 33 -2.49 -10.20 -16.16
CA LEU A 33 -2.62 -10.88 -14.86
C LEU A 33 -1.69 -10.29 -13.78
N GLN A 34 -0.55 -9.72 -14.17
CA GLN A 34 0.38 -9.12 -13.21
C GLN A 34 -0.13 -7.78 -12.68
N SER A 35 -0.66 -6.92 -13.55
CA SER A 35 -1.27 -5.64 -13.14
C SER A 35 -2.52 -5.89 -12.29
N ASP A 36 -3.37 -6.84 -12.68
CA ASP A 36 -4.57 -7.21 -11.93
C ASP A 36 -4.24 -7.79 -10.55
N ALA A 37 -3.19 -8.61 -10.46
CA ALA A 37 -2.69 -9.14 -9.19
C ALA A 37 -2.22 -8.00 -8.28
N ARG A 38 -1.45 -7.04 -8.81
CA ARG A 38 -1.00 -5.88 -8.04
C ARG A 38 -2.17 -5.02 -7.57
N ALA A 39 -3.11 -4.69 -8.44
CA ALA A 39 -4.32 -3.96 -8.05
C ALA A 39 -5.08 -4.67 -6.92
N SER A 40 -5.24 -6.00 -7.02
CA SER A 40 -5.94 -6.80 -6.02
C SER A 40 -5.23 -6.81 -4.65
N THR A 41 -3.90 -6.85 -4.63
CA THR A 41 -3.15 -6.77 -3.37
C THR A 41 -3.26 -5.40 -2.70
N LEU A 42 -3.36 -4.30 -3.48
CA LEU A 42 -3.55 -2.96 -2.93
C LEU A 42 -4.92 -2.84 -2.27
N GLU A 43 -5.97 -3.41 -2.88
CA GLU A 43 -7.29 -3.53 -2.23
C GLU A 43 -7.23 -4.42 -0.98
N GLY A 44 -6.44 -5.50 -1.01
CA GLY A 44 -6.16 -6.32 0.17
C GLY A 44 -5.51 -5.52 1.30
N LEU A 45 -4.49 -4.71 0.99
CA LEU A 45 -3.83 -3.84 1.96
C LEU A 45 -4.79 -2.79 2.52
N LYS A 46 -5.65 -2.17 1.69
CA LYS A 46 -6.70 -1.27 2.17
C LYS A 46 -7.62 -1.94 3.18
N GLY A 47 -8.03 -3.19 2.93
CA GLY A 47 -8.80 -3.99 3.88
C GLY A 47 -8.06 -4.20 5.20
N ALA A 48 -6.77 -4.53 5.13
CA ALA A 48 -5.92 -4.68 6.30
C ALA A 48 -5.77 -3.37 7.09
N ILE A 49 -5.55 -2.22 6.42
CA ILE A 49 -5.47 -0.90 7.06
C ILE A 49 -6.77 -0.59 7.79
N ASN A 50 -7.93 -0.76 7.15
CA ASN A 50 -9.24 -0.57 7.79
C ASN A 50 -9.45 -1.45 9.04
N GLY A 51 -9.02 -2.71 8.98
CA GLY A 51 -9.07 -3.61 10.13
C GLY A 51 -8.18 -3.15 11.28
N ALA A 52 -6.93 -2.79 10.97
CA ALA A 52 -5.97 -2.32 11.95
C ALA A 52 -6.39 -1.00 12.60
N THR A 53 -6.87 -0.04 11.81
CA THR A 53 -7.35 1.26 12.31
C THR A 53 -8.53 1.11 13.25
N GLY A 54 -9.49 0.24 12.92
CA GLY A 54 -10.63 -0.07 13.79
C GLY A 54 -10.22 -0.72 15.12
N ILE A 55 -9.22 -1.61 15.11
CA ILE A 55 -8.69 -2.23 16.35
C ILE A 55 -8.00 -1.17 17.23
N VAL A 56 -7.20 -0.29 16.63
CA VAL A 56 -6.49 0.77 17.37
C VAL A 56 -7.48 1.76 17.97
N PHE A 57 -8.50 2.16 17.20
CA PHE A 57 -9.59 3.01 17.69
C PHE A 57 -10.35 2.36 18.84
N GLY A 58 -10.70 1.07 18.73
CA GLY A 58 -11.35 0.35 19.82
C GLY A 58 -10.52 0.34 21.11
N LYS A 59 -9.19 0.21 21.02
CA LYS A 59 -8.31 0.31 22.18
C LYS A 59 -8.23 1.74 22.73
N ALA A 60 -8.11 2.73 21.85
CA ALA A 60 -8.10 4.14 22.24
C ALA A 60 -9.38 4.55 22.98
N ALA A 61 -10.54 4.05 22.55
CA ALA A 61 -11.82 4.28 23.21
C ALA A 61 -11.92 3.60 24.59
N ILE A 62 -11.31 2.42 24.77
CA ILE A 62 -11.22 1.77 26.08
C ILE A 62 -10.35 2.58 27.03
N ASP A 63 -9.25 3.14 26.51
CA ASP A 63 -8.33 3.99 27.28
C ASP A 63 -8.87 5.43 27.48
N GLY A 64 -10.01 5.77 26.86
CA GLY A 64 -10.66 7.08 26.97
C GLY A 64 -9.91 8.21 26.27
N VAL A 65 -9.11 7.87 25.24
CA VAL A 65 -8.24 8.80 24.52
C VAL A 65 -8.66 9.06 23.07
N GLU A 66 -9.82 8.57 22.65
CA GLU A 66 -10.33 8.59 21.28
C GLU A 66 -10.64 9.98 20.71
N LEU A 67 -10.76 11.00 21.55
CA LEU A 67 -10.99 12.39 21.12
C LEU A 67 -9.73 13.27 21.16
N ASN A 68 -8.59 12.72 21.61
CA ASN A 68 -7.35 13.48 21.65
C ASN A 68 -6.78 13.63 20.26
N ASP A 69 -6.49 14.86 19.85
CA ASP A 69 -5.97 15.18 18.51
C ASP A 69 -4.50 14.80 18.29
N GLY A 70 -3.89 14.10 19.26
CA GLY A 70 -2.50 13.65 19.20
C GLY A 70 -1.47 14.78 19.14
N GLY A 71 -1.86 16.04 19.43
CA GLY A 71 -1.12 17.28 19.17
C GLY A 71 0.32 17.34 19.72
N THR A 72 0.58 18.18 20.73
CA THR A 72 1.96 18.43 21.21
C THR A 72 2.57 17.22 21.94
N THR A 73 1.72 16.39 22.55
CA THR A 73 2.09 15.11 23.16
C THR A 73 1.42 14.01 22.37
N SER A 74 2.23 13.26 21.62
CA SER A 74 1.74 12.09 20.90
C SER A 74 1.03 11.14 21.86
N VAL A 75 -0.23 10.83 21.58
CA VAL A 75 -0.97 9.80 22.31
C VAL A 75 -0.54 8.46 21.73
N VAL A 76 -0.12 7.54 22.60
CA VAL A 76 0.37 6.22 22.18
C VAL A 76 -0.50 5.15 22.83
N VAL A 77 -1.18 4.36 22.00
CA VAL A 77 -2.02 3.25 22.42
C VAL A 77 -1.33 1.95 22.02
N ASN A 78 -0.86 1.19 23.00
CA ASN A 78 -0.19 -0.10 22.77
C ASN A 78 0.99 -0.02 21.77
N GLY A 79 1.81 1.03 21.92
CA GLY A 79 2.98 1.27 21.07
C GLY A 79 2.67 1.90 19.70
N ILE A 80 1.41 2.26 19.43
CA ILE A 80 0.97 2.88 18.17
C ILE A 80 0.65 4.34 18.44
N LYS A 81 1.26 5.27 17.71
CA LYS A 81 0.87 6.69 17.76
C LYS A 81 -0.52 6.88 17.20
N THR A 82 -1.34 7.64 17.91
CA THR A 82 -2.74 7.90 17.55
C THR A 82 -3.09 9.39 17.50
N SER A 83 -3.96 9.75 16.56
CA SER A 83 -4.68 11.01 16.44
C SER A 83 -6.17 10.70 16.37
N PHE A 84 -6.97 11.28 17.26
CA PHE A 84 -8.40 10.98 17.46
C PHE A 84 -8.67 9.48 17.60
N GLY A 85 -7.81 8.78 18.36
CA GLY A 85 -7.87 7.34 18.55
C GLY A 85 -7.50 6.48 17.33
N TYR A 86 -7.31 7.08 16.16
CA TYR A 86 -6.86 6.38 14.95
C TYR A 86 -5.34 6.43 14.83
N PRO A 87 -4.68 5.45 14.19
CA PRO A 87 -3.23 5.50 13.94
C PRO A 87 -2.82 6.77 13.17
N THR A 88 -1.68 7.36 13.49
CA THR A 88 -1.12 8.49 12.71
C THR A 88 -0.53 8.01 11.40
N ALA A 89 -0.38 8.91 10.43
CA ALA A 89 0.34 8.68 9.17
C ALA A 89 1.85 8.79 9.38
N GLU A 90 2.39 7.92 10.23
CA GLU A 90 3.81 7.84 10.60
C GLU A 90 4.28 6.39 10.65
N ALA A 91 5.60 6.19 10.66
CA ALA A 91 6.22 4.88 10.82
C ALA A 91 5.77 4.17 12.11
N ASP A 92 5.57 4.92 13.20
CA ASP A 92 5.08 4.40 14.48
C ASP A 92 3.54 4.51 14.64
N GLY A 93 2.83 4.90 13.60
CA GLY A 93 1.38 4.94 13.53
C GLY A 93 0.82 3.73 12.76
N VAL A 94 0.21 3.99 11.60
CA VAL A 94 -0.46 2.97 10.79
C VAL A 94 0.47 1.83 10.34
N THR A 95 1.74 2.11 10.05
CA THR A 95 2.71 1.07 9.65
C THR A 95 2.99 0.11 10.81
N ALA A 96 3.20 0.64 12.02
CA ALA A 96 3.37 -0.17 13.22
C ALA A 96 2.09 -0.97 13.58
N ALA A 97 0.91 -0.38 13.36
CA ALA A 97 -0.37 -1.05 13.59
C ALA A 97 -0.55 -2.29 12.70
N LEU A 98 -0.05 -2.23 11.46
CA LEU A 98 -0.10 -3.32 10.48
C LEU A 98 1.03 -4.32 10.64
N LYS A 99 2.13 -3.94 11.31
CA LYS A 99 3.40 -4.67 11.29
C LYS A 99 3.84 -4.96 9.85
N LEU A 100 3.71 -3.95 8.99
CA LEU A 100 4.02 -4.08 7.58
C LEU A 100 5.54 -4.14 7.38
N ASP A 101 6.03 -5.09 6.59
CA ASP A 101 7.43 -5.14 6.17
C ASP A 101 7.65 -4.11 5.04
N THR A 102 8.18 -2.95 5.42
CA THR A 102 8.48 -1.84 4.50
C THR A 102 9.91 -1.88 3.95
N GLU A 103 10.66 -2.94 4.21
CA GLU A 103 12.02 -3.12 3.70
C GLU A 103 12.06 -4.08 2.51
N SER A 104 11.29 -5.17 2.58
CA SER A 104 11.35 -6.25 1.60
C SER A 104 10.10 -6.37 0.73
N GLU A 105 8.90 -6.20 1.31
CA GLU A 105 7.63 -6.48 0.63
C GLU A 105 6.93 -5.21 0.16
N TRP A 106 6.88 -4.21 1.04
CA TRP A 106 6.24 -2.92 0.79
C TRP A 106 7.28 -1.82 0.79
N ILE A 107 6.93 -0.70 0.18
CA ILE A 107 7.67 0.55 0.31
C ILE A 107 6.70 1.65 0.71
N ASP A 108 7.18 2.52 1.58
CA ASP A 108 6.38 3.57 2.20
C ASP A 108 6.95 4.98 1.95
N GLY A 109 6.09 5.97 2.13
CA GLY A 109 6.44 7.38 2.20
C GLY A 109 5.41 8.12 3.03
N TYR A 110 5.81 9.23 3.64
CA TYR A 110 4.94 10.02 4.51
C TYR A 110 4.94 11.47 4.06
N SER A 111 3.75 12.07 4.02
CA SER A 111 3.66 13.51 3.77
C SER A 111 4.05 14.30 5.01
N THR A 112 4.70 15.44 4.80
CA THR A 112 5.01 16.41 5.85
C THR A 112 4.22 17.68 5.60
N GLU A 113 3.17 17.93 6.37
CA GLU A 113 2.44 19.20 6.37
C GLU A 113 2.41 19.80 7.78
N SER A 114 2.88 21.05 7.90
CA SER A 114 2.63 21.88 9.06
C SER A 114 1.15 22.26 9.06
N ASN A 115 0.40 21.76 10.05
CA ASN A 115 -1.00 22.08 10.32
C ASN A 115 -2.06 21.41 9.42
N LYS A 116 -2.16 20.08 9.60
CA LYS A 116 -3.39 19.25 9.58
C LYS A 116 -3.84 18.72 8.22
N THR A 117 -3.07 17.77 7.67
CA THR A 117 -3.53 16.43 7.25
C THR A 117 -2.32 15.63 6.76
N ARG A 118 -1.73 14.75 7.57
CA ARG A 118 -0.65 13.88 7.08
C ARG A 118 -1.22 12.65 6.38
N ALA A 119 -0.44 12.10 5.47
CA ALA A 119 -0.79 10.89 4.75
C ALA A 119 0.40 9.94 4.66
N ALA A 120 0.14 8.66 4.83
CA ALA A 120 1.08 7.58 4.57
C ALA A 120 0.71 6.96 3.22
N ILE A 121 1.69 6.65 2.39
CA ILE A 121 1.49 6.01 1.09
C ILE A 121 2.29 4.73 1.02
N TYR A 122 1.67 3.67 0.49
CA TYR A 122 2.26 2.35 0.39
C TYR A 122 2.13 1.83 -1.04
N THR A 123 3.16 1.17 -1.53
CA THR A 123 3.08 0.37 -2.74
C THR A 123 3.91 -0.89 -2.59
N GLN A 124 3.62 -1.91 -3.39
CA GLN A 124 4.45 -3.10 -3.40
C GLN A 124 5.87 -2.74 -3.81
N ASN A 125 6.84 -3.40 -3.19
CA ASN A 125 8.24 -3.22 -3.53
C ASN A 125 8.45 -3.54 -5.01
N ASN A 126 8.96 -2.54 -5.73
CA ASN A 126 9.29 -2.64 -7.14
C ASN A 126 10.73 -2.15 -7.30
N LYS A 127 11.61 -3.02 -7.81
CA LYS A 127 13.00 -2.66 -8.10
C LYS A 127 13.14 -1.40 -8.96
N ALA A 128 12.20 -1.13 -9.88
CA ALA A 128 12.24 0.09 -10.67
C ALA A 128 12.05 1.39 -9.85
N LEU A 129 11.49 1.29 -8.64
CA LEU A 129 11.36 2.39 -7.69
C LEU A 129 12.56 2.46 -6.74
N THR A 130 12.94 1.31 -6.18
CA THR A 130 13.99 1.23 -5.15
C THR A 130 15.41 1.29 -5.71
N ASP A 131 15.62 0.91 -6.97
CA ASP A 131 16.90 1.07 -7.68
C ASP A 131 17.05 2.48 -8.30
N SER A 132 16.10 3.41 -8.05
CA SER A 132 16.31 4.82 -8.40
C SER A 132 17.44 5.41 -7.56
N ASP A 133 18.35 6.16 -8.19
CA ASP A 133 19.52 6.73 -7.53
C ASP A 133 19.12 7.43 -6.22
N GLY A 134 19.57 6.83 -5.12
CA GLY A 134 19.41 7.38 -3.77
C GLY A 134 18.09 7.08 -3.06
N TRP A 135 17.26 6.09 -3.43
CA TRP A 135 16.03 5.73 -2.65
C TRP A 135 16.27 5.68 -1.13
N ALA A 136 17.34 5.02 -0.70
CA ALA A 136 17.73 4.90 0.70
C ALA A 136 17.98 6.27 1.38
N ASN A 137 18.40 7.28 0.61
CA ASN A 137 18.73 8.63 1.07
C ASN A 137 17.59 9.64 0.90
N LYS A 138 16.47 9.24 0.30
CA LYS A 138 15.30 10.12 0.12
C LYS A 138 14.58 10.33 1.45
N THR A 139 14.14 11.55 1.67
CA THR A 139 13.23 11.90 2.76
C THR A 139 11.85 11.29 2.54
N ASP A 140 11.05 11.19 3.61
CA ASP A 140 9.71 10.62 3.54
C ASP A 140 8.81 11.34 2.54
N GLN A 141 8.90 12.67 2.46
CA GLN A 141 8.13 13.49 1.51
C GLN A 141 8.54 13.24 0.06
N GLU A 142 9.84 13.02 -0.20
CA GLU A 142 10.33 12.68 -1.53
C GLU A 142 9.88 11.28 -1.94
N ARG A 143 9.95 10.30 -1.02
CA ARG A 143 9.41 8.95 -1.23
C ARG A 143 7.91 9.00 -1.51
N PHE A 144 7.17 9.79 -0.73
CA PHE A 144 5.74 9.99 -0.90
C PHE A 144 5.41 10.50 -2.31
N THR A 145 6.13 11.53 -2.76
CA THR A 145 5.94 12.13 -4.08
C THR A 145 6.28 11.15 -5.21
N LEU A 146 7.34 10.35 -5.06
CA LEU A 146 7.75 9.36 -6.05
C LEU A 146 6.76 8.21 -6.18
N ILE A 147 6.28 7.67 -5.06
CA ILE A 147 5.25 6.61 -5.05
C ILE A 147 3.98 7.14 -5.71
N LYS A 148 3.57 8.36 -5.35
CA LYS A 148 2.37 9.00 -5.92
C LYS A 148 2.46 9.15 -7.44
N GLY A 149 3.64 9.50 -7.95
CA GLY A 149 3.91 9.61 -9.39
C GLY A 149 3.77 8.30 -10.19
N LYS A 150 3.72 7.13 -9.54
CA LYS A 150 3.51 5.84 -10.21
C LYS A 150 2.05 5.43 -10.38
N ASN A 151 1.10 6.10 -9.72
CA ASN A 151 -0.32 5.75 -9.77
C ASN A 151 -0.64 4.28 -9.43
N CYS A 152 0.20 3.65 -8.59
CA CYS A 152 0.01 2.29 -8.09
C CYS A 152 0.32 2.30 -6.59
N TYR A 153 -0.66 2.61 -5.75
CA TYR A 153 -0.46 2.76 -4.31
C TYR A 153 -1.77 2.72 -3.50
N VAL A 154 -1.63 2.54 -2.20
CA VAL A 154 -2.66 2.83 -1.18
C VAL A 154 -2.22 4.06 -0.38
N GLU A 155 -3.10 5.03 -0.23
CA GLU A 155 -2.88 6.25 0.55
C GLU A 155 -3.82 6.23 1.77
N TYR A 156 -3.21 6.31 2.96
CA TYR A 156 -3.87 6.47 4.24
C TYR A 156 -3.74 7.92 4.69
N VAL A 157 -4.85 8.63 4.73
CA VAL A 157 -4.95 9.99 5.24
C VAL A 157 -5.37 9.90 6.70
N GLU A 158 -4.56 10.44 7.60
CA GLU A 158 -4.82 10.33 9.03
C GLU A 158 -6.01 11.18 9.49
N ALA A 159 -6.54 10.85 10.68
CA ALA A 159 -7.56 11.65 11.32
C ALA A 159 -7.02 13.05 11.68
N HIS A 160 -7.80 14.08 11.35
CA HIS A 160 -7.41 15.47 11.54
C HIS A 160 -8.60 16.33 11.93
N ASN A 161 -8.34 17.50 12.51
CA ASN A 161 -9.41 18.43 12.88
C ASN A 161 -10.16 18.90 11.63
N SER A 162 -11.48 19.04 11.71
CA SER A 162 -12.24 19.67 10.62
C SER A 162 -11.95 21.18 10.58
N THR A 163 -11.52 21.69 9.42
CA THR A 163 -11.32 23.12 9.22
C THR A 163 -12.70 23.76 8.94
N GLY A 164 -13.40 24.20 9.99
CA GLY A 164 -14.63 25.01 9.86
C GLY A 164 -15.87 24.49 10.59
N GLY A 165 -15.76 24.06 11.86
CA GLY A 165 -16.88 23.63 12.69
C GLY A 165 -17.04 24.44 13.98
N ASP A 166 -18.30 24.56 14.43
CA ASP A 166 -18.78 25.11 15.70
C ASP A 166 -17.86 24.79 16.91
N PRO A 167 -17.43 25.79 17.72
CA PRO A 167 -16.52 25.59 18.85
C PRO A 167 -17.04 24.62 19.95
N GLU A 168 -18.33 24.25 19.91
CA GLU A 168 -18.94 23.34 20.89
C GLU A 168 -18.99 21.87 20.43
N LYS A 169 -18.58 21.55 19.19
CA LYS A 169 -18.40 20.17 18.71
C LYS A 169 -16.96 19.95 18.26
N THR A 170 -16.26 19.02 18.90
CA THR A 170 -14.99 18.46 18.40
C THR A 170 -15.25 17.63 17.15
N THR A 171 -15.61 18.26 16.03
CA THR A 171 -15.73 17.58 14.74
C THR A 171 -14.33 17.34 14.18
N PHE A 172 -13.88 16.09 14.21
CA PHE A 172 -12.70 15.65 13.48
C PHE A 172 -13.13 14.86 12.25
N ASN A 173 -12.28 14.84 11.24
CA ASN A 173 -12.44 13.99 10.08
C ASN A 173 -11.81 12.63 10.39
N GLU A 174 -12.58 11.57 10.25
CA GLU A 174 -12.10 10.19 10.29
C GLU A 174 -11.03 9.93 9.21
N PRO A 175 -10.14 8.95 9.41
CA PRO A 175 -9.12 8.64 8.43
C PRO A 175 -9.75 8.18 7.11
N LYS A 176 -9.10 8.53 6.00
CA LYS A 176 -9.56 8.15 4.65
C LYS A 176 -8.55 7.25 3.99
N LEU A 177 -9.04 6.24 3.29
CA LEU A 177 -8.23 5.36 2.46
C LEU A 177 -8.57 5.55 0.99
N ASN A 178 -7.53 5.75 0.19
CA ASN A 178 -7.61 5.84 -1.25
C ASN A 178 -6.71 4.79 -1.89
N VAL A 179 -7.21 4.09 -2.91
CA VAL A 179 -6.42 3.14 -3.70
C VAL A 179 -6.35 3.67 -5.12
N VAL A 180 -5.13 3.79 -5.63
CA VAL A 180 -4.87 4.17 -7.02
C VAL A 180 -4.14 3.01 -7.66
N SER A 181 -4.76 2.39 -8.66
CA SER A 181 -4.22 1.20 -9.34
C SER A 181 -4.06 1.38 -10.84
N THR A 182 -4.17 2.59 -11.37
CA THR A 182 -4.14 2.88 -12.81
C THR A 182 -2.75 2.77 -13.42
N GLY A 183 -1.69 2.78 -12.61
CA GLY A 183 -0.31 2.57 -13.02
C GLY A 183 0.30 1.26 -12.50
N CYS A 184 -0.53 0.34 -12.00
CA CYS A 184 -0.13 -1.04 -11.75
C CYS A 184 -0.14 -1.82 -13.08
#